data_AF-A0A3C0TRI9-F1
#
_entry.id   AF-A0A3C0TRI9-F1
#
_cell.length_a   1.000
_cell.length_b   1.000
_cell.length_c   1.000
_cell.angle_alpha   90.00
_cell.angle_beta   90.00
_cell.angle_gamma   90.00
#
_symmetry.space_group_name_H-M   'P 1'
#
loop_
_entity.id
_entity.type
_entity.pdbx_description
1 polymer ?
#
loop_
_entity_poly.entity_id
_entity_poly.type
_entity_poly.pdbx_seq_one_letter_code
_entity_poly.pdbx_strand_id
1 'polypeptide(L)'
;REGKITLPVVLSYRRGSDHDRAFWRRVMQPGMQNADDLARAAQLMTQHKALSGTIERARHYGAMAQDALAIFPDGQEKAVLSGIVDFCISRAH
;
A
#
# COMPACT_ATOMS: atom_id res chain seq x y z
N ARG A 1 19.20 1.40 -1.84
CA ARG A 1 17.77 1.19 -2.16
C ARG A 1 17.14 2.57 -2.42
N GLU A 2 16.04 2.67 -3.17
CA GLU A 2 15.54 3.95 -3.72
C GLU A 2 14.94 4.95 -2.72
N GLY A 3 14.58 4.53 -1.49
CA GLY A 3 14.03 5.46 -0.48
C GLY A 3 12.64 6.03 -0.83
N LYS A 4 11.86 5.33 -1.67
CA LYS A 4 10.52 5.78 -2.09
C LYS A 4 9.55 5.87 -0.90
N ILE A 5 8.90 7.02 -0.76
CA ILE A 5 7.84 7.24 0.23
C ILE A 5 6.52 6.71 -0.33
N THR A 6 6.24 5.43 -0.07
CA THR A 6 4.99 4.75 -0.48
C THR A 6 3.95 4.71 0.64
N LEU A 7 2.72 4.32 0.34
CA LEU A 7 1.63 4.29 1.33
C LEU A 7 1.95 3.44 2.59
N PRO A 8 2.54 2.24 2.51
CA PRO A 8 2.96 1.51 3.70
C PRO A 8 3.94 2.30 4.60
N VAL A 9 4.86 3.05 4.02
CA VAL A 9 5.80 3.91 4.77
C VAL A 9 5.03 5.02 5.47
N VAL A 10 4.15 5.72 4.75
CA VAL A 10 3.34 6.82 5.30
C VAL A 10 2.47 6.34 6.45
N LEU A 11 1.80 5.19 6.29
CA LEU A 11 0.96 4.62 7.35
C LEU A 11 1.78 4.19 8.57
N SER A 12 2.93 3.55 8.37
CA SER A 12 3.84 3.15 9.45
C SER A 12 4.39 4.37 10.20
N TYR A 13 4.79 5.43 9.48
CA TYR A 13 5.26 6.68 10.06
C TYR A 13 4.21 7.38 10.93
N ARG A 14 2.98 7.50 10.42
CA ARG A 14 1.90 8.21 11.11
C ARG A 14 1.41 7.50 12.37
N ARG A 15 1.47 6.16 12.37
CA ARG A 15 1.02 5.32 13.51
C ARG A 15 2.14 5.04 14.51
N GLY A 16 3.39 5.22 14.11
CA GLY A 16 4.56 4.94 14.92
C GLY A 16 4.81 5.92 16.06
N SER A 17 5.70 5.52 16.96
CA SER A 17 6.25 6.35 18.03
C SER A 17 7.22 7.41 17.49
N ASP A 18 7.71 8.32 18.35
CA ASP A 18 8.78 9.26 17.98
C ASP A 18 10.07 8.55 17.55
N HIS A 19 10.39 7.42 18.18
CA HIS A 19 11.52 6.58 17.80
C HIS A 19 11.34 5.98 16.40
N ASP A 20 10.13 5.48 16.09
CA ASP A 20 9.83 4.96 14.75
C ASP A 20 9.90 6.06 13.70
N ARG A 21 9.40 7.27 14.02
CA ARG A 21 9.51 8.44 13.15
C ARG A 21 10.96 8.83 12.90
N ALA A 22 11.81 8.81 13.93
CA ALA A 22 13.24 9.08 13.80
C ALA A 22 13.93 8.05 12.89
N PHE A 23 13.62 6.77 13.08
CA PHE A 23 14.07 5.69 12.19
C PHE A 23 13.70 5.98 10.72
N TRP A 24 12.43 6.24 10.45
CA TRP A 24 11.94 6.51 9.10
C TRP A 24 12.60 7.76 8.47
N ARG A 25 12.80 8.84 9.23
CA ARG A 25 13.52 10.03 8.73
C ARG A 25 14.93 9.69 8.30
N ARG A 26 15.66 8.87 9.07
CA ARG A 26 17.03 8.44 8.73
C ARG A 26 17.04 7.56 7.48
N VAL A 27 16.26 6.49 7.45
CA VAL A 27 16.36 5.49 6.36
C VAL A 27 15.77 5.96 5.03
N MET A 28 14.98 7.03 5.03
CA MET A 28 14.48 7.69 3.83
C MET A 28 15.47 8.68 3.22
N GLN A 29 16.54 9.04 3.93
CA GLN A 29 17.62 9.85 3.37
C GLN A 29 18.53 8.98 2.48
N PRO A 30 18.88 9.42 1.25
CA PRO A 30 19.81 8.71 0.40
C PRO A 30 21.16 8.46 1.11
N GLY A 31 21.70 7.25 0.99
CA GLY A 31 23.00 6.89 1.57
C GLY A 31 23.01 6.60 3.07
N MET A 32 21.90 6.77 3.78
CA MET A 32 21.81 6.60 5.24
C MET A 32 21.26 5.24 5.70
N GLN A 33 21.18 4.27 4.77
CA GLN A 33 20.68 2.92 5.01
C GLN A 33 21.83 1.95 5.33
N ASN A 34 21.62 1.08 6.30
CA ASN A 34 22.50 -0.05 6.61
C ASN A 34 21.83 -1.41 6.26
N ALA A 35 22.53 -2.51 6.53
CA ALA A 35 22.07 -3.85 6.19
C ALA A 35 20.78 -4.28 6.91
N ASP A 36 20.57 -3.81 8.15
CA ASP A 36 19.47 -4.22 9.02
C ASP A 36 18.19 -3.38 8.83
N ASP A 37 18.32 -2.22 8.19
CA ASP A 37 17.23 -1.25 8.04
C ASP A 37 16.02 -1.80 7.29
N LEU A 38 16.21 -2.72 6.34
CA LEU A 38 15.07 -3.36 5.69
C LEU A 38 14.28 -4.23 6.65
N ALA A 39 14.97 -5.07 7.42
CA ALA A 39 14.33 -5.97 8.35
C ALA A 39 13.56 -5.16 9.39
N ARG A 40 14.17 -4.08 9.90
CA ARG A 40 13.49 -3.15 10.82
C ARG A 40 12.30 -2.45 10.18
N ALA A 41 12.43 -1.96 8.95
CA ALA A 41 11.34 -1.33 8.20
C ALA A 41 10.15 -2.29 8.02
N ALA A 42 10.42 -3.55 7.63
CA ALA A 42 9.39 -4.58 7.47
C ALA A 42 8.69 -4.87 8.81
N GLN A 43 9.45 -5.00 9.91
CA GLN A 43 8.89 -5.17 11.26
C GLN A 43 7.97 -4.01 11.65
N LEU A 44 8.40 -2.76 11.44
CA LEU A 44 7.58 -1.58 11.74
C LEU A 44 6.33 -1.49 10.87
N MET A 45 6.41 -1.87 9.60
CA MET A 45 5.24 -1.93 8.73
C MET A 45 4.22 -2.97 9.21
N THR A 46 4.69 -4.15 9.66
CA THR A 46 3.83 -5.20 10.23
C THR A 46 3.23 -4.78 11.57
N GLN A 47 4.05 -4.27 12.50
CA GLN A 47 3.62 -3.80 13.82
C GLN A 47 2.51 -2.75 13.72
N HIS A 48 2.66 -1.81 12.78
CA HIS A 48 1.71 -0.71 12.57
C HIS A 48 0.58 -1.03 11.57
N LYS A 49 0.42 -2.31 11.19
CA LYS A 49 -0.61 -2.79 10.25
C LYS A 49 -0.64 -1.96 8.95
N ALA A 50 0.53 -1.54 8.48
CA ALA A 50 0.66 -0.66 7.33
C ALA A 50 0.47 -1.42 6.01
N LEU A 51 0.91 -2.69 5.95
CA LEU A 51 0.69 -3.56 4.79
C LEU A 51 -0.80 -3.85 4.60
N SER A 52 -1.49 -4.32 5.65
CA SER A 52 -2.93 -4.58 5.60
C SER A 52 -3.73 -3.31 5.30
N GLY A 53 -3.36 -2.16 5.89
CA GLY A 53 -3.99 -0.87 5.57
C GLY A 53 -3.79 -0.42 4.13
N THR A 54 -2.70 -0.84 3.48
CA THR A 54 -2.46 -0.57 2.05
C THR A 54 -3.33 -1.47 1.17
N ILE A 55 -3.49 -2.75 1.53
CA ILE A 55 -4.41 -3.69 0.85
C ILE A 55 -5.86 -3.22 0.97
N GLU A 56 -6.28 -2.77 2.15
CA GLU A 56 -7.62 -2.22 2.38
C GLU A 56 -7.88 -0.98 1.51
N ARG A 57 -6.89 -0.10 1.38
CA ARG A 57 -6.93 1.03 0.44
C ARG A 57 -7.07 0.59 -1.02
N ALA A 58 -6.35 -0.44 -1.44
CA ALA A 58 -6.49 -0.99 -2.79
C ALA A 58 -7.90 -1.56 -3.04
N ARG A 59 -8.45 -2.32 -2.08
CA ARG A 59 -9.83 -2.84 -2.13
C ARG A 59 -10.87 -1.73 -2.21
N HIS A 60 -10.68 -0.66 -1.43
CA HIS A 60 -11.58 0.49 -1.45
C HIS A 60 -11.64 1.15 -2.83
N TYR A 61 -10.49 1.40 -3.47
CA TYR A 61 -10.47 1.93 -4.83
C TYR A 61 -11.04 0.94 -5.85
N GLY A 62 -10.88 -0.36 -5.62
CA GLY A 62 -11.52 -1.42 -6.37
C GLY A 62 -13.04 -1.34 -6.36
N ALA A 63 -13.63 -1.25 -5.17
CA ALA A 63 -15.07 -1.12 -5.00
C ALA A 63 -15.59 0.14 -5.71
N MET A 64 -14.91 1.28 -5.56
CA MET A 64 -15.27 2.51 -6.27
C MET A 64 -15.23 2.36 -7.79
N ALA A 65 -14.25 1.62 -8.32
CA ALA A 65 -14.16 1.35 -9.76
C ALA A 65 -15.32 0.45 -10.24
N GLN A 66 -15.71 -0.55 -9.45
CA GLN A 66 -16.88 -1.38 -9.76
C GLN A 66 -18.19 -0.57 -9.71
N ASP A 67 -18.36 0.28 -8.70
CA ASP A 67 -19.52 1.16 -8.60
C ASP A 67 -19.61 2.12 -9.79
N ALA A 68 -18.47 2.66 -10.24
CA ALA A 68 -18.41 3.52 -11.42
C ALA A 68 -18.82 2.81 -12.73
N LEU A 69 -18.65 1.47 -12.80
CA LEU A 69 -19.09 0.68 -13.95
C LEU A 69 -20.60 0.38 -13.93
N ALA A 70 -21.28 0.58 -12.80
CA ALA A 70 -22.69 0.21 -12.64
C ALA A 70 -23.65 0.99 -13.55
N ILE A 71 -23.28 2.20 -13.99
CA ILE A 71 -24.10 3.04 -14.88
C ILE A 71 -24.18 2.51 -16.32
N PHE A 72 -23.26 1.63 -16.71
CA PHE A 72 -23.21 1.08 -18.06
C PHE A 72 -24.09 -0.17 -18.18
N PRO A 73 -24.71 -0.39 -19.35
CA PRO A 73 -25.46 -1.62 -19.61
C PRO A 73 -24.54 -2.85 -19.48
N ASP A 74 -25.15 -3.99 -19.17
CA ASP A 74 -24.39 -5.25 -19.12
C ASP A 74 -23.91 -5.62 -20.52
N GLY A 75 -22.63 -5.99 -20.61
CA GLY A 75 -21.93 -6.24 -21.86
C GLY A 75 -20.52 -6.78 -21.63
N GLN A 76 -19.86 -7.19 -22.71
CA GLN A 76 -18.54 -7.82 -22.64
C GLN A 76 -17.50 -6.87 -22.05
N GLU A 77 -17.55 -5.59 -22.41
CA GLU A 77 -16.61 -4.57 -21.97
C GLU A 77 -16.71 -4.33 -20.46
N LYS A 78 -17.95 -4.22 -19.94
CA LYS A 78 -18.22 -4.07 -18.50
C LYS A 78 -17.68 -5.28 -17.73
N ALA A 79 -17.93 -6.49 -18.24
CA ALA A 79 -17.44 -7.72 -17.61
C ALA A 79 -15.89 -7.79 -17.59
N VAL A 80 -15.24 -7.43 -18.70
CA VAL A 80 -13.77 -7.42 -18.80
C VAL A 80 -13.17 -6.39 -17.84
N LEU A 81 -13.69 -5.16 -17.80
CA LEU A 81 -13.18 -4.13 -16.91
C LEU A 81 -13.37 -4.48 -15.43
N SER A 82 -14.53 -5.02 -15.06
CA SER A 82 -14.77 -5.53 -13.70
C SER A 82 -13.79 -6.63 -13.34
N GLY A 83 -13.54 -7.59 -14.24
CA GLY A 83 -12.57 -8.66 -14.03
C GLY A 83 -11.13 -8.16 -13.88
N ILE A 84 -10.73 -7.10 -14.60
CA ILE A 84 -9.42 -6.47 -14.44
C ILE A 84 -9.28 -5.85 -13.05
N VAL A 85 -10.33 -5.20 -12.54
CA VAL A 85 -10.34 -4.63 -11.19
C VAL A 85 -10.14 -5.73 -10.15
N ASP A 86 -10.90 -6.82 -10.23
CA ASP A 86 -10.80 -7.96 -9.31
C ASP A 86 -9.39 -8.60 -9.35
N PHE A 87 -8.84 -8.80 -10.55
CA PHE A 87 -7.50 -9.34 -10.74
C PHE A 87 -6.40 -8.43 -10.14
N CYS A 88 -6.55 -7.11 -10.25
CA CYS A 88 -5.56 -6.19 -9.68
C CYS A 88 -5.52 -6.23 -8.16
N ILE A 89 -6.65 -6.52 -7.50
CA ILE A 89 -6.77 -6.55 -6.05
C ILE A 89 -6.37 -7.92 -5.49
N SER A 90 -6.74 -9.02 -6.16
CA SER A 90 -6.49 -10.37 -5.68
C SER A 90 -5.01 -10.74 -5.64
N ARG A 91 -4.18 -10.16 -6.52
CA ARG A 91 -2.72 -10.31 -6.53
C ARG A 91 -2.02 -9.80 -5.25
N ALA A 92 -2.71 -9.07 -4.40
CA ALA A 92 -2.17 -8.59 -3.13
C ALA A 92 -2.21 -9.65 -2.00
N HIS A 93 -2.62 -10.88 -2.32
CA HIS A 93 -2.67 -12.07 -1.44
C HIS A 93 -1.58 -13.07 -1.76
#